data_AF-A0A1C5VL54-F1
#
_entry.id   AF-A0A1C5VL54-F1
#
_cell.length_a   1.000
_cell.length_b   1.000
_cell.length_c   1.000
_cell.angle_alpha   90.00
_cell.angle_beta   90.00
_cell.angle_gamma   90.00
#
_symmetry.space_group_name_H-M   'P 1'
#
loop_
_entity.id
_entity.type
_entity.pdbx_description
1 polymer ?
#
loop_
_entity_poly.entity_id
_entity_poly.type
_entity_poly.pdbx_seq_one_letter_code
_entity_poly.pdbx_strand_id
1 'polypeptide(L)'
;MEMRRFELTNEQIEFLKEMYPDNELVQRVLSHENNGVFEVDVDTKIDFMEYMEDESVYWMNPHHEPSAKTYMLESIRDDIYYQTN
;
A
#
# COMPACT_ATOMS: atom_id res chain seq x y z
N MET A 1 11.57 -17.78 4.88
CA MET A 1 10.96 -16.44 4.93
C MET A 1 9.49 -16.65 5.21
N GLU A 2 8.97 -15.98 6.22
CA GLU A 2 7.54 -16.04 6.53
C GLU A 2 6.80 -15.20 5.50
N MET A 3 5.74 -15.75 4.90
CA MET A 3 4.92 -15.06 3.91
C MET A 3 3.69 -14.46 4.58
N ARG A 4 3.21 -13.34 4.04
CA ARG A 4 1.95 -12.71 4.41
C ARG A 4 1.08 -12.60 3.17
N ARG A 5 -0.16 -13.04 3.33
CA ARG A 5 -1.20 -12.94 2.33
C ARG A 5 -2.17 -11.84 2.71
N PHE A 6 -2.48 -10.95 1.78
CA PHE A 6 -3.50 -9.91 1.93
C PHE A 6 -4.16 -9.63 0.58
N GLU A 7 -5.30 -8.97 0.61
CA GLU A 7 -6.08 -8.62 -0.56
C GLU A 7 -6.24 -7.10 -0.62
N LEU A 8 -6.15 -6.55 -1.82
CA LEU A 8 -6.47 -5.14 -2.09
C LEU A 8 -7.60 -5.08 -3.13
N THR A 9 -8.40 -4.03 -3.05
CA THR A 9 -9.43 -3.76 -4.04
C THR A 9 -8.82 -3.34 -5.38
N ASN A 10 -9.55 -3.53 -6.48
CA ASN A 10 -9.09 -3.06 -7.80
C ASN A 10 -8.82 -1.54 -7.81
N GLU A 11 -9.61 -0.75 -7.09
CA GLU A 11 -9.42 0.70 -6.99
C GLU A 11 -8.07 1.05 -6.36
N GLN A 12 -7.72 0.39 -5.25
CA GLN A 12 -6.43 0.57 -4.58
C GLN A 12 -5.25 0.13 -5.46
N ILE A 13 -5.41 -0.98 -6.19
CA ILE A 13 -4.38 -1.51 -7.09
C ILE A 13 -4.12 -0.55 -8.25
N GLU A 14 -5.18 -0.06 -8.90
CA GLU A 14 -5.03 0.89 -10.01
C GLU A 14 -4.46 2.23 -9.51
N PHE A 15 -4.87 2.70 -8.34
CA PHE A 15 -4.26 3.86 -7.70
C PHE A 15 -2.74 3.70 -7.52
N LEU A 16 -2.28 2.55 -7.00
CA LEU A 16 -0.85 2.28 -6.81
C LEU A 16 -0.08 2.25 -8.14
N LYS A 17 -0.66 1.65 -9.19
CA LYS A 17 -0.06 1.62 -10.54
C LYS A 17 0.06 3.02 -11.15
N GLU A 18 -0.96 3.85 -11.01
CA GLU A 18 -0.98 5.20 -11.58
C GLU A 18 -0.07 6.16 -10.83
N MET A 19 -0.09 6.11 -9.49
CA MET A 19 0.63 7.06 -8.65
C MET A 19 2.10 6.74 -8.47
N TYR A 20 2.46 5.46 -8.48
CA TYR A 20 3.81 5.00 -8.19
C TYR A 20 4.35 4.03 -9.25
N PRO A 21 4.32 4.40 -10.55
CA PRO A 21 4.76 3.52 -11.64
C PRO A 21 6.25 3.18 -11.56
N ASP A 22 7.06 4.09 -11.01
CA ASP A 22 8.52 3.96 -10.95
C ASP A 22 9.06 3.66 -9.54
N ASN A 23 8.19 3.51 -8.53
CA ASN A 23 8.63 3.20 -7.17
C ASN A 23 8.97 1.71 -7.04
N GLU A 24 10.24 1.40 -6.79
CA GLU A 24 10.73 0.00 -6.76
C GLU A 24 10.00 -0.89 -5.74
N LEU A 25 9.68 -0.36 -4.56
CA LEU A 25 8.98 -1.11 -3.50
C LEU A 25 7.52 -1.37 -3.88
N VAL A 26 6.81 -0.36 -4.38
CA VAL A 26 5.42 -0.50 -4.83
C VAL A 26 5.35 -1.48 -6.01
N GLN A 27 6.25 -1.36 -6.99
CA GLN A 27 6.30 -2.27 -8.13
C GLN A 27 6.64 -3.70 -7.71
N ARG A 28 7.54 -3.88 -6.72
CA ARG A 28 7.83 -5.20 -6.14
C ARG A 28 6.59 -5.82 -5.49
N VAL A 29 5.77 -5.06 -4.76
CA VAL A 29 4.52 -5.59 -4.20
C VAL A 29 3.52 -5.90 -5.31
N LEU A 30 3.34 -4.99 -6.27
CA LEU A 30 2.44 -5.18 -7.42
C LEU A 30 2.81 -6.39 -8.28
N SER A 31 4.08 -6.76 -8.38
CA SER A 31 4.49 -7.95 -9.15
C SER A 31 4.04 -9.28 -8.52
N HIS A 32 3.57 -9.26 -7.27
CA HIS A 32 3.06 -10.45 -6.56
C HIS A 32 1.52 -10.51 -6.56
N GLU A 33 0.87 -9.60 -7.28
CA GLU A 33 -0.58 -9.58 -7.44
C GLU A 33 -1.08 -10.78 -8.26
N ASN A 34 -2.15 -11.41 -7.78
CA ASN A 34 -2.87 -12.47 -8.48
C ASN A 34 -4.38 -12.38 -8.19
N ASN A 35 -5.13 -11.73 -9.07
CA ASN A 35 -6.58 -11.47 -8.95
C ASN A 35 -6.96 -10.75 -7.64
N GLY A 36 -6.23 -9.69 -7.29
CA GLY A 36 -6.41 -8.88 -6.10
C GLY A 36 -5.76 -9.46 -4.83
N VAL A 37 -5.20 -10.67 -4.90
CA VAL A 37 -4.51 -11.33 -3.80
C VAL A 37 -3.01 -11.14 -3.93
N PHE A 38 -2.36 -10.80 -2.84
CA PHE A 38 -0.92 -10.62 -2.74
C PHE A 38 -0.32 -11.64 -1.77
N GLU A 39 0.85 -12.16 -2.09
CA GLU A 39 1.65 -12.98 -1.19
C GLU A 39 3.11 -12.51 -1.22
N VAL A 40 3.57 -11.88 -0.14
CA VAL A 40 4.90 -11.27 -0.03
C VAL A 40 5.59 -11.70 1.27
N ASP A 41 6.91 -11.61 1.33
CA ASP A 41 7.64 -11.84 2.58
C ASP A 41 7.33 -10.76 3.64
N VAL A 42 7.42 -11.12 4.92
CA VAL A 42 7.11 -10.23 6.05
C VAL A 42 7.91 -8.92 5.99
N ASP A 43 9.19 -8.97 5.60
CA ASP A 43 10.05 -7.79 5.52
C ASP A 43 9.51 -6.81 4.46
N THR A 44 9.21 -7.31 3.26
CA THR A 44 8.60 -6.52 2.18
C THR A 44 7.24 -5.94 2.59
N LYS A 45 6.43 -6.69 3.34
CA LYS A 45 5.15 -6.20 3.87
C LYS A 45 5.34 -5.05 4.84
N ILE A 46 6.32 -5.14 5.75
CA ILE A 46 6.64 -4.09 6.71
C ILE A 46 7.12 -2.85 5.98
N ASP A 47 8.10 -2.99 5.08
CA ASP A 47 8.63 -1.89 4.27
C ASP A 47 7.49 -1.17 3.50
N PHE A 48 6.60 -1.94 2.88
CA PHE A 48 5.47 -1.39 2.13
C PHE A 48 4.48 -0.64 3.04
N MET A 49 4.19 -1.17 4.22
CA MET A 49 3.30 -0.50 5.18
C MET A 49 3.89 0.80 5.72
N GLU A 50 5.17 0.82 6.07
CA GLU A 50 5.87 2.02 6.52
C GLU A 50 5.89 3.08 5.42
N TYR A 51 6.17 2.67 4.17
CA TYR A 51 6.13 3.57 3.03
C TYR A 51 4.73 4.16 2.79
N MET A 52 3.65 3.37 2.91
CA MET A 52 2.28 3.89 2.78
C MET A 52 1.93 4.91 3.87
N GLU A 53 2.42 4.72 5.10
CA GLU A 53 2.24 5.67 6.20
C GLU A 53 2.99 6.98 5.98
N ASP A 54 4.26 6.91 5.56
CA ASP A 54 5.05 8.11 5.25
C ASP A 54 4.44 8.90 4.08
N GLU A 55 4.03 8.20 3.01
CA GLU A 55 3.39 8.85 1.86
C GLU A 55 2.04 9.47 2.24
N SER A 56 1.25 8.84 3.11
CA SER A 56 -0.06 9.39 3.49
C SER A 56 0.09 10.76 4.18
N VAL A 57 1.12 10.91 5.00
CA VAL A 57 1.50 12.17 5.66
C VAL A 57 2.05 13.17 4.64
N TYR A 58 2.90 12.74 3.71
CA TYR A 58 3.44 13.60 2.64
C TYR A 58 2.32 14.25 1.80
N TRP A 59 1.23 13.50 1.54
CA TRP A 59 0.09 13.99 0.77
C TRP A 59 -0.93 14.81 1.56
N MET A 60 -0.68 15.11 2.83
CA MET A 60 -1.50 16.06 3.59
C MET A 60 -1.34 17.49 3.06
N ASN A 61 -2.38 18.31 3.21
CA ASN A 61 -2.32 19.71 2.80
C ASN A 61 -1.45 20.55 3.77
N PRO A 62 -1.14 21.83 3.46
CA PRO A 62 -0.32 22.69 4.34
C PRO A 62 -0.92 22.95 5.75
N HIS A 63 -2.19 22.62 5.97
CA HIS A 63 -2.85 22.69 7.27
C HIS A 63 -2.86 21.34 8.01
N HIS A 64 -2.15 20.33 7.49
CA HIS A 64 -2.14 18.94 7.94
C HIS A 64 -3.52 18.28 7.90
N GLU A 65 -4.38 18.70 6.99
CA GLU A 65 -5.65 18.00 6.75
C GLU A 65 -5.44 16.91 5.69
N PRO A 66 -6.06 15.73 5.86
CA PRO A 66 -5.97 14.65 4.90
C PRO A 66 -6.52 15.05 3.54
N SER A 67 -5.79 14.70 2.48
CA SER A 67 -6.31 14.76 1.11
C SER A 67 -6.99 13.46 0.72
N ALA A 68 -7.66 13.44 -0.45
CA ALA A 68 -8.18 12.19 -1.00
C ALA A 68 -7.09 11.12 -1.18
N LYS A 69 -5.84 11.54 -1.45
CA LYS A 69 -4.69 10.62 -1.54
C LYS A 69 -4.29 10.08 -0.18
N THR A 70 -4.26 10.92 0.85
CA THR A 70 -4.02 10.49 2.23
C THR A 70 -5.02 9.40 2.61
N TYR A 71 -6.31 9.61 2.37
CA TYR A 71 -7.33 8.61 2.68
C TYR A 71 -7.17 7.30 1.91
N MET A 72 -6.79 7.36 0.62
CA MET A 72 -6.55 6.15 -0.16
C MET A 72 -5.36 5.34 0.37
N LEU A 73 -4.24 6.01 0.68
CA LEU A 73 -3.04 5.38 1.22
C LEU A 73 -3.29 4.78 2.61
N GLU A 74 -3.98 5.51 3.48
CA GLU A 74 -4.41 5.02 4.79
C GLU A 74 -5.33 3.81 4.65
N SER A 75 -6.28 3.82 3.71
CA SER A 75 -7.15 2.67 3.44
C SER A 75 -6.37 1.44 3.01
N ILE A 76 -5.36 1.58 2.14
CA ILE A 76 -4.49 0.46 1.72
C ILE A 76 -3.75 -0.11 2.94
N ARG A 77 -3.11 0.76 3.72
CA ARG A 77 -2.36 0.36 4.93
C ARG A 77 -3.27 -0.36 5.92
N ASP A 78 -4.43 0.20 6.19
CA ASP A 78 -5.39 -0.31 7.16
C ASP A 78 -5.94 -1.68 6.73
N ASP A 79 -6.30 -1.84 5.46
CA ASP A 79 -6.77 -3.13 4.91
C ASP A 79 -5.70 -4.22 5.07
N ILE A 80 -4.43 -3.91 4.79
CA ILE A 80 -3.32 -4.84 5.01
C ILE A 80 -3.16 -5.16 6.50
N TYR A 81 -3.23 -4.14 7.37
CA TYR A 81 -3.08 -4.31 8.80
C TYR A 81 -4.13 -5.27 9.38
N TYR A 82 -5.41 -5.05 9.07
CA TYR A 82 -6.53 -5.86 9.59
C TYR A 82 -6.56 -7.29 9.04
N GLN A 83 -5.97 -7.54 7.87
CA GLN A 83 -5.89 -8.89 7.31
C GLN A 83 -4.70 -9.70 7.85
N THR A 84 -3.69 -9.02 8.39
CA THR A 84 -2.40 -9.66 8.74
C THR A 84 -2.07 -9.66 10.23
N ASN A 85 -2.94 -9.09 11.08
CA ASN A 85 -2.84 -9.08 12.55
C ASN A 85 -4.18 -9.41 13.20
#